data_AF-A0A7J6VLP3-F1
#
_entry.id   AF-A0A7J6VLP3-F1
#
_cell.length_a   1.000
_cell.length_b   1.000
_cell.length_c   1.000
_cell.angle_alpha   90.00
_cell.angle_beta   90.00
_cell.angle_gamma   90.00
#
_symmetry.space_group_name_H-M   'P 1'
#
loop_
_entity.id
_entity.type
_entity.pdbx_description
1 polymer ?
#
loop_
_entity_poly.entity_id
_entity_poly.type
_entity_poly.pdbx_seq_one_letter_code
_entity_poly.pdbx_strand_id
1 'polypeptide(L)'
;MKSVVEAGPVFIVGRLFVVRRWTEEVERLRNRVNTMPVWANLYNLPKTLWTKKGISFVASVIGHPLFSDSTTFKKERLEYAQVCIEVPCDH
;
A
#
# COMPACT_ATOMS: atom_id res chain seq x y z
N MET A 1 14.40 -16.92 0.90
CA MET A 1 14.31 -16.08 -0.31
C MET A 1 12.84 -15.73 -0.46
N LYS A 2 12.42 -14.47 -0.23
CA LYS A 2 11.00 -14.09 -0.42
C LYS A 2 10.69 -14.19 -1.91
N SER A 3 9.57 -14.80 -2.26
CA SER A 3 9.20 -14.91 -3.68
C SER A 3 8.91 -13.51 -4.24
N VAL A 4 9.15 -13.27 -5.53
CA VAL A 4 8.83 -11.98 -6.19
C VAL A 4 7.36 -11.59 -5.98
N VAL A 5 6.49 -12.58 -5.79
CA VAL A 5 5.05 -12.43 -5.49
C VAL A 5 4.81 -11.80 -4.10
N GLU A 6 5.71 -11.99 -3.14
CA GLU A 6 5.61 -11.47 -1.77
C GLU A 6 6.32 -10.13 -1.57
N ALA A 7 7.03 -9.64 -2.59
CA ALA A 7 7.82 -8.40 -2.51
C ALA A 7 6.95 -7.12 -2.58
N GLY A 8 5.67 -7.25 -2.92
CA GLY A 8 4.77 -6.14 -3.12
C GLY A 8 4.85 -5.55 -4.54
N PRO A 9 4.41 -4.29 -4.73
CA PRO A 9 4.48 -3.61 -6.02
C PRO A 9 5.92 -3.45 -6.52
N VAL A 10 6.12 -3.68 -7.82
CA VAL A 10 7.43 -3.63 -8.49
C VAL A 10 7.38 -2.59 -9.61
N PHE A 11 8.40 -1.73 -9.70
CA PHE A 11 8.56 -0.85 -10.85
C PHE A 11 9.31 -1.55 -11.97
N ILE A 12 8.68 -1.68 -13.14
CA ILE A 12 9.30 -2.20 -14.36
C ILE A 12 9.18 -1.10 -15.43
N VAL A 13 10.32 -0.61 -15.93
CA VAL A 13 10.38 0.45 -16.95
C VAL A 13 9.53 1.68 -16.57
N GLY A 14 9.66 2.13 -15.32
CA GLY A 14 8.94 3.31 -14.81
C GLY A 14 7.43 3.11 -14.57
N ARG A 15 6.90 1.91 -14.77
CA ARG A 15 5.49 1.58 -14.50
C ARG A 15 5.38 0.69 -13.28
N LEU A 16 4.38 0.95 -12.44
CA LEU A 16 4.09 0.16 -11.24
C LEU A 16 3.32 -1.11 -11.64
N PHE A 17 3.82 -2.26 -11.23
CA PHE A 17 3.17 -3.57 -11.42
C PHE A 17 2.92 -4.22 -10.07
N VAL A 18 1.74 -4.79 -9.89
CA VAL A 18 1.44 -5.67 -8.75
C VAL A 18 1.56 -7.11 -9.24
N VAL A 19 2.56 -7.84 -8.74
CA VAL A 19 2.75 -9.26 -9.08
C VAL A 19 1.94 -10.10 -8.10
N ARG A 20 1.01 -10.91 -8.61
CA ARG A 20 0.24 -11.87 -7.81
C ARG A 20 0.32 -13.26 -8.44
N ARG A 21 0.14 -14.30 -7.62
CA ARG A 21 0.01 -15.67 -8.13
C ARG A 21 -1.24 -15.77 -8.98
N TRP A 22 -1.12 -16.39 -10.16
CA TRP A 22 -2.28 -16.63 -11.02
C TRP A 22 -3.27 -17.58 -10.33
N THR A 23 -4.57 -17.26 -10.39
CA THR A 23 -5.69 -18.11 -9.98
C THR A 23 -6.86 -17.89 -10.96
N GLU A 24 -7.85 -18.78 -11.01
CA GLU A 24 -9.04 -18.55 -11.85
C GLU A 24 -9.80 -17.27 -11.47
N GLU A 25 -9.80 -16.91 -10.19
CA GLU A 25 -10.39 -15.65 -9.70
C GLU A 25 -9.68 -14.43 -10.29
N VAL A 26 -8.34 -14.51 -10.45
CA VAL A 26 -7.55 -13.45 -11.08
C VAL A 26 -8.00 -13.19 -12.51
N GLU A 27 -8.27 -14.25 -13.28
CA GLU A 27 -8.75 -14.13 -14.66
C GLU A 27 -10.19 -13.59 -14.71
N ARG A 28 -11.06 -14.05 -13.81
CA ARG A 28 -12.45 -13.55 -13.70
C ARG A 28 -12.52 -12.07 -13.34
N LEU A 29 -11.59 -11.58 -12.53
CA LEU A 29 -11.53 -10.19 -12.08
C LEU A 29 -10.75 -9.28 -13.03
N ARG A 30 -10.16 -9.81 -14.11
CA ARG A 30 -9.34 -9.05 -15.06
C ARG A 30 -10.04 -7.82 -15.63
N ASN A 31 -11.37 -7.90 -15.82
CA ASN A 31 -12.19 -6.80 -16.35
C ASN A 31 -12.84 -5.94 -15.26
N ARG A 32 -12.51 -6.14 -13.97
CA ARG A 32 -13.14 -5.50 -12.80
C ARG A 32 -12.14 -4.88 -11.82
N VAL A 33 -10.90 -4.65 -12.25
CA VAL A 33 -9.89 -4.03 -11.39
C VAL A 33 -10.16 -2.53 -11.31
N ASN A 34 -11.03 -2.16 -10.38
CA ASN A 34 -11.44 -0.76 -10.14
C ASN A 34 -10.59 -0.09 -9.06
N THR A 35 -9.76 -0.85 -8.36
CA THR A 35 -8.87 -0.38 -7.29
C THR A 35 -7.52 -1.09 -7.35
N MET A 36 -6.48 -0.44 -6.82
CA MET A 36 -5.12 -0.99 -6.73
C MET A 36 -4.47 -0.66 -5.38
N PRO A 37 -3.79 -1.62 -4.73
CA PRO A 37 -3.01 -1.34 -3.52
C PRO A 37 -1.69 -0.64 -3.87
N VAL A 38 -1.41 0.47 -3.22
CA VAL A 38 -0.17 1.25 -3.37
C VAL A 38 0.48 1.48 -2.00
N TRP A 39 1.78 1.28 -1.92
CA TRP A 39 2.56 1.65 -0.73
C TRP A 39 2.97 3.11 -0.80
N ALA A 40 2.52 3.90 0.17
CA ALA A 40 2.85 5.31 0.31
C ALA A 40 3.71 5.55 1.57
N ASN A 41 4.70 6.43 1.44
CA ASN A 41 5.48 6.92 2.56
C ASN A 41 4.95 8.30 2.98
N LEU A 42 4.39 8.39 4.18
CA LEU A 42 3.86 9.64 4.76
C LEU A 42 4.96 10.32 5.58
N TYR A 43 5.60 11.32 4.98
CA TYR A 43 6.65 12.12 5.62
C TYR A 43 6.06 13.24 6.48
N ASN A 44 6.86 13.74 7.43
CA ASN A 44 6.54 14.92 8.25
C ASN A 44 5.22 14.82 9.04
N LEU A 45 4.82 13.59 9.42
CA LEU A 45 3.67 13.39 10.28
C LEU A 45 3.93 13.98 11.67
N PRO A 46 3.03 14.84 12.20
CA PRO A 46 3.07 15.26 13.58
C PRO A 46 3.14 14.07 14.53
N LYS A 47 3.93 14.17 15.60
CA LYS A 47 4.08 13.09 16.61
C LYS A 47 2.73 12.63 17.18
N THR A 48 1.75 13.52 17.26
CA THR A 48 0.38 13.20 17.72
C THR A 48 -0.37 12.25 16.78
N LEU A 49 -0.04 12.27 15.49
CA LEU A 49 -0.66 11.40 14.47
C LEU A 49 0.04 10.05 14.31
N TRP A 50 1.17 9.82 15.00
CA TRP A 50 1.89 8.53 15.05
C TRP A 50 1.17 7.48 15.92
N THR A 51 -0.12 7.31 15.65
CA THR A 51 -0.99 6.29 16.20
C THR A 51 -1.67 5.56 15.05
N LYS A 52 -2.16 4.35 15.29
CA LYS A 52 -2.91 3.60 14.27
C LYS A 52 -4.04 4.46 13.66
N LYS A 53 -4.81 5.14 14.51
CA LYS A 53 -5.91 6.01 14.06
C LYS A 53 -5.42 7.24 13.30
N GLY A 54 -4.36 7.90 13.78
CA GLY A 54 -3.82 9.11 13.13
C GLY A 54 -3.24 8.81 11.74
N ILE A 55 -2.46 7.74 11.63
CA ILE A 55 -1.88 7.30 10.35
C ILE A 55 -3.00 6.87 9.39
N SER A 56 -3.96 6.06 9.84
CA SER A 56 -5.12 5.67 9.02
C SER A 56 -5.95 6.89 8.58
N PHE A 57 -6.12 7.88 9.46
CA PHE A 57 -6.83 9.12 9.11
C PHE A 57 -6.13 9.87 7.96
N VAL A 58 -4.81 10.07 8.05
CA VAL A 58 -4.07 10.74 6.97
C VAL A 58 -4.09 9.92 5.69
N ALA A 59 -3.86 8.61 5.78
CA ALA A 59 -3.92 7.71 4.63
C ALA A 59 -5.31 7.69 3.96
N SER A 60 -6.38 7.89 4.74
CA SER A 60 -7.76 7.88 4.24
C SER A 60 -8.07 9.00 3.25
N VAL A 61 -7.28 10.07 3.25
CA VAL A 61 -7.38 11.17 2.28
C VAL A 61 -7.00 10.69 0.87
N ILE A 62 -6.12 9.68 0.77
CA ILE A 62 -5.62 9.15 -0.51
C ILE A 62 -6.51 8.00 -1.01
N GLY A 63 -7.00 7.16 -0.11
CA GLY A 63 -7.79 5.97 -0.44
C GLY A 63 -8.11 5.14 0.79
N HIS A 64 -8.43 3.86 0.65
CA HIS A 64 -8.75 3.00 1.78
C HIS A 64 -7.45 2.42 2.41
N PRO A 65 -7.08 2.77 3.66
CA PRO A 65 -5.87 2.24 4.29
C PRO A 65 -6.02 0.76 4.62
N LEU A 66 -5.09 -0.07 4.13
CA LEU A 66 -5.11 -1.53 4.33
C LEU A 66 -4.16 -1.97 5.44
N PHE A 67 -2.87 -1.64 5.29
CA PHE A 67 -1.79 -2.17 6.13
C PHE A 67 -0.73 -1.10 6.39
N SER A 68 0.08 -1.28 7.43
CA SER A 68 1.34 -0.54 7.63
C SER A 68 2.51 -1.50 7.65
N ASP A 69 3.71 -1.03 7.33
CA ASP A 69 4.91 -1.86 7.48
C ASP A 69 5.23 -2.11 8.98
N SER A 70 6.14 -3.06 9.24
CA SER A 70 6.50 -3.44 10.61
C SER A 70 7.15 -2.30 11.37
N THR A 71 7.94 -1.47 10.69
CA THR A 71 8.68 -0.37 11.29
C THR A 71 7.73 0.76 11.71
N THR A 72 6.73 1.09 10.90
CA THR A 72 5.66 2.04 11.23
C THR A 72 4.81 1.52 12.37
N PHE A 73 4.45 0.23 12.34
CA PHE A 73 3.64 -0.38 13.39
C PHE A 73 4.34 -0.35 14.75
N LYS A 74 5.63 -0.72 14.79
CA LYS A 74 6.44 -0.71 16.01
C LYS A 74 6.98 0.68 16.38
N LYS A 75 6.85 1.67 15.50
CA LYS A 75 7.37 3.03 15.66
C LYS A 75 8.89 3.08 15.83
N GLU A 76 9.61 2.15 15.20
CA GLU A 76 11.07 2.03 15.29
C GLU A 76 11.80 3.09 14.46
N ARG A 77 11.17 3.60 13.39
CA ARG A 77 11.67 4.71 12.55
C ARG A 77 10.54 5.73 12.36
N LEU A 78 10.81 6.99 12.69
CA LEU A 78 9.81 8.08 12.65
C LEU A 78 10.04 9.09 11.51
N GLU A 79 10.91 8.78 10.55
CA GLU A 79 11.14 9.63 9.37
C GLU A 79 9.91 9.67 8.44
N TYR A 80 9.22 8.53 8.30
CA TYR A 80 7.99 8.38 7.55
C TYR A 80 7.17 7.21 8.10
N ALA A 81 5.85 7.29 7.96
CA ALA A 81 4.97 6.14 8.12
C ALA A 81 4.69 5.51 6.76
N GLN A 82 5.02 4.23 6.58
CA GLN A 82 4.74 3.49 5.37
C GLN A 82 3.41 2.72 5.49
N VAL A 83 2.49 3.02 4.58
CA VAL A 83 1.10 2.51 4.59
C VAL A 83 0.73 2.00 3.20
N CYS A 84 0.12 0.81 3.15
CA CYS A 84 -0.53 0.28 1.97
C CYS A 84 -1.95 0.83 1.90
N ILE A 85 -2.29 1.49 0.80
CA ILE A 85 -3.56 2.18 0.57
C ILE A 85 -4.17 1.61 -0.71
N GLU A 86 -5.41 1.14 -0.63
CA GLU A 86 -6.20 0.82 -1.80
C GLU A 86 -6.74 2.12 -2.42
N VAL A 87 -6.32 2.41 -3.64
CA VAL A 87 -6.73 3.59 -4.39
C VAL A 87 -7.59 3.19 -5.58
N PRO A 88 -8.60 4.00 -5.97
CA PRO A 88 -9.31 3.80 -7.22
C PRO A 88 -8.36 3.81 -8.42
N CYS A 89 -8.55 2.88 -9.35
CA CYS A 89 -7.94 2.94 -10.67
C CYS A 89 -8.87 3.78 -11.55
N ASP A 90 -8.59 5.08 -11.68
CA ASP A 90 -9.34 5.93 -12.61
C ASP A 90 -9.18 5.40 -14.06
N HIS A 91 -10.25 5.49 -14.84
CA HIS A 91 -10.27 5.22 -16.29
C HIS A 91 -9.65 6.36 -17.10
#